data_AF-A0A7W4GSA6-F1
#
_entry.id   AF-A0A7W4GSA6-F1
#
_cell.length_a   1.000
_cell.length_b   1.000
_cell.length_c   1.000
_cell.angle_alpha   90.00
_cell.angle_beta   90.00
_cell.angle_gamma   90.00
#
_symmetry.space_group_name_H-M   'P 1'
#
loop_
_entity.id
_entity.type
_entity.pdbx_description
1 polymer ?
#
loop_
_entity_poly.entity_id
_entity_poly.type
_entity_poly.pdbx_seq_one_letter_code
_entity_poly.pdbx_strand_id
1 'polypeptide(L)'
;MTNQTINTRDLVTDYLGNIELPADFELPFLGTENLESIAKYYLTIAMMIAGAIGSPHPEFNISKNDLKQLTQEQGKAYNSMNILLGAINQAESKPLLATLRSDQWFNIGDEVMCFIQDNGNKTLLKKNTFVTGKVIAGRKYHEDYVSVFTNEKIHTGNNQDRHRLNFTIRDPCVMKIGEYNYLKNHPDYLKMWVTNYPSLIQFNPRLIFQALAEQ
;
A
#
# COMPACT_ATOMS: atom_id res chain seq x y z
N MET A 1 4.33 -34.54 -9.13
CA MET A 1 4.27 -33.23 -8.45
C MET A 1 3.03 -33.25 -7.58
N THR A 2 3.19 -33.23 -6.26
CA THR A 2 2.06 -33.02 -5.36
C THR A 2 1.63 -31.56 -5.52
N ASN A 3 0.45 -31.33 -6.08
CA ASN A 3 -0.21 -30.02 -6.08
C ASN A 3 -0.52 -29.67 -4.62
N GLN A 4 0.46 -29.14 -3.89
CA GLN A 4 0.19 -28.47 -2.63
C GLN A 4 -0.71 -27.29 -2.98
N THR A 5 -1.96 -27.35 -2.52
CA THR A 5 -2.90 -26.23 -2.60
C THR A 5 -2.27 -25.08 -1.84
N ILE A 6 -1.76 -24.08 -2.56
CA ILE A 6 -1.23 -22.88 -1.94
C ILE A 6 -2.40 -22.12 -1.33
N ASN A 7 -2.30 -21.83 -0.03
CA ASN A 7 -3.25 -21.00 0.67
C ASN A 7 -3.11 -19.55 0.19
N THR A 8 -4.16 -19.01 -0.42
CA THR A 8 -4.18 -17.66 -0.98
C THR A 8 -4.00 -16.57 0.06
N ARG A 9 -4.40 -16.80 1.32
CA ARG A 9 -4.15 -15.87 2.42
C ARG A 9 -2.67 -15.82 2.76
N ASP A 10 -2.03 -16.98 2.84
CA ASP A 10 -0.61 -17.08 3.17
C ASP A 10 0.26 -16.38 2.12
N LEU A 11 -0.14 -16.43 0.84
CA LEU A 11 0.53 -15.67 -0.22
C LEU A 11 0.56 -14.16 0.03
N VAL A 12 -0.57 -13.65 0.53
CA VAL A 12 -0.77 -12.22 0.74
C VAL A 12 -0.12 -11.76 2.03
N THR A 13 -0.21 -12.55 3.10
CA THR A 13 0.41 -12.22 4.40
C THR A 13 1.93 -12.34 4.37
N ASP A 14 2.52 -13.20 3.53
CA ASP A 14 3.98 -13.26 3.34
C ASP A 14 4.53 -11.91 2.82
N TYR A 15 3.80 -11.25 1.92
CA TYR A 15 4.21 -9.98 1.34
C TYR A 15 3.74 -8.75 2.12
N LEU A 16 2.46 -8.72 2.52
CA LEU A 16 1.82 -7.56 3.16
C LEU A 16 1.88 -7.59 4.69
N GLY A 17 2.38 -8.68 5.27
CA GLY A 17 2.44 -8.86 6.72
C GLY A 17 1.05 -8.96 7.36
N ASN A 18 0.84 -8.19 8.43
CA ASN A 18 -0.38 -8.22 9.26
C ASN A 18 -1.58 -7.49 8.64
N ILE A 19 -1.90 -7.77 7.37
CA ILE A 19 -3.09 -7.24 6.72
C ILE A 19 -4.35 -7.93 7.24
N GLU A 20 -5.40 -7.15 7.52
CA GLU A 20 -6.72 -7.69 7.85
C GLU A 20 -7.48 -8.03 6.56
N LEU A 21 -7.65 -9.31 6.26
CA LEU A 21 -8.39 -9.80 5.09
C LEU A 21 -9.83 -10.20 5.46
N PRO A 22 -10.81 -10.03 4.56
CA PRO A 22 -12.17 -10.53 4.74
C PRO A 22 -12.24 -12.04 5.03
N ALA A 23 -13.31 -12.47 5.72
CA ALA A 23 -13.52 -13.87 6.11
C ALA A 23 -13.68 -14.82 4.89
N ASP A 24 -14.20 -14.30 3.80
CA ASP A 24 -14.42 -14.92 2.49
C ASP A 24 -13.40 -14.46 1.44
N PHE A 25 -12.22 -14.01 1.89
CA PHE A 25 -11.18 -13.47 1.01
C PHE A 25 -10.80 -14.41 -0.14
N GLU A 26 -10.87 -13.87 -1.36
CA GLU A 26 -10.29 -14.44 -2.57
C GLU A 26 -9.31 -13.43 -3.20
N LEU A 27 -8.27 -13.91 -3.88
CA LEU A 27 -7.23 -13.04 -4.47
C LEU A 27 -7.77 -11.87 -5.33
N PRO A 28 -8.77 -12.06 -6.21
CA PRO A 28 -9.31 -10.97 -7.02
C PRO A 28 -9.84 -9.79 -6.19
N PHE A 29 -10.18 -9.99 -4.91
CA PHE A 29 -10.59 -8.93 -3.99
C PHE A 29 -9.53 -7.83 -3.83
N LEU A 30 -8.24 -8.15 -3.96
CA LEU A 30 -7.17 -7.14 -3.84
C LEU A 30 -7.14 -6.15 -5.01
N GLY A 31 -7.72 -6.50 -6.15
CA GLY A 31 -7.61 -5.71 -7.37
C GLY A 31 -6.28 -5.90 -8.10
N THR A 32 -6.27 -5.48 -9.37
CA THR A 32 -5.18 -5.75 -10.32
C THR A 32 -3.81 -5.24 -9.85
N GLU A 33 -3.68 -3.96 -9.50
CA GLU A 33 -2.39 -3.34 -9.17
C GLU A 33 -1.74 -3.93 -7.90
N ASN A 34 -2.55 -4.28 -6.90
CA ASN A 34 -2.07 -4.92 -5.68
C ASN A 34 -1.57 -6.35 -5.97
N LEU A 35 -2.30 -7.11 -6.78
CA LEU A 35 -1.90 -8.45 -7.18
C LEU A 35 -0.63 -8.44 -8.05
N GLU A 36 -0.49 -7.47 -8.95
CA GLU A 36 0.73 -7.29 -9.74
C GLU A 36 1.96 -7.03 -8.84
N SER A 37 1.78 -6.24 -7.79
CA SER A 37 2.86 -5.95 -6.83
C SER A 37 3.32 -7.22 -6.10
N ILE A 38 2.37 -8.05 -5.65
CA ILE A 38 2.66 -9.34 -5.02
C ILE A 38 3.31 -10.30 -6.03
N ALA A 39 2.81 -10.35 -7.28
CA ALA A 39 3.37 -11.21 -8.32
C ALA A 39 4.84 -10.84 -8.64
N LYS A 40 5.16 -9.54 -8.72
CA LYS A 40 6.52 -9.03 -8.89
C LYS A 40 7.45 -9.44 -7.74
N TYR A 41 6.95 -9.47 -6.50
CA TYR A 41 7.70 -9.95 -5.35
C TYR A 41 8.09 -11.44 -5.50
N TYR A 42 7.14 -12.31 -5.82
CA TYR A 42 7.44 -13.74 -6.02
C TYR A 42 8.33 -14.00 -7.24
N LEU A 43 8.17 -13.22 -8.32
CA LEU A 43 9.09 -13.26 -9.46
C LEU A 43 10.52 -12.89 -9.02
N THR A 44 10.66 -11.86 -8.20
CA THR A 44 11.97 -11.42 -7.68
C THR A 44 12.64 -12.52 -6.86
N ILE A 45 11.89 -13.19 -5.97
CA ILE A 45 12.38 -14.36 -5.23
C ILE A 45 12.86 -15.46 -6.18
N ALA A 46 12.05 -15.83 -7.17
CA ALA A 46 12.38 -16.88 -8.13
C ALA A 46 13.66 -16.56 -8.93
N MET A 47 13.84 -15.29 -9.32
CA MET A 47 15.02 -14.80 -10.04
C MET A 47 16.27 -14.78 -9.15
N MET A 48 16.16 -14.32 -7.89
CA MET A 48 17.27 -14.35 -6.94
C MET A 48 17.76 -15.78 -6.70
N ILE A 49 16.84 -16.73 -6.54
CA ILE A 49 17.19 -18.14 -6.39
C ILE A 49 17.83 -18.70 -7.67
N ALA A 50 17.29 -18.35 -8.85
CA ALA A 50 17.88 -18.75 -10.12
C ALA A 50 19.34 -18.31 -10.24
N GLY A 51 19.62 -17.06 -9.87
CA GLY A 51 20.97 -16.50 -9.87
C GLY A 51 21.91 -17.23 -8.91
N ALA A 52 21.45 -17.50 -7.68
CA ALA A 52 22.22 -18.24 -6.69
C ALA A 52 22.58 -19.67 -7.16
N ILE A 53 21.66 -20.34 -7.86
CA ILE A 53 21.87 -21.69 -8.40
C ILE A 53 22.81 -21.67 -9.62
N GLY A 54 22.56 -20.77 -10.58
CA GLY A 54 23.24 -20.76 -11.87
C GLY A 54 24.63 -20.12 -11.87
N SER A 55 24.93 -19.30 -10.88
CA SER A 55 26.23 -18.62 -10.74
C SER A 55 26.59 -18.46 -9.26
N PRO A 56 26.84 -19.57 -8.53
CA PRO A 56 27.27 -19.49 -7.15
C PRO A 56 28.60 -18.73 -7.07
N HIS A 57 28.69 -17.82 -6.11
CA HIS A 57 29.93 -17.07 -5.88
C HIS A 57 31.07 -18.05 -5.55
N PRO A 58 32.31 -17.80 -6.02
CA PRO A 58 33.43 -18.75 -5.87
C PRO A 58 33.74 -19.20 -4.43
N GLU A 59 33.39 -18.35 -3.44
CA GLU A 59 33.60 -18.61 -2.01
C GLU A 59 32.45 -19.38 -1.34
N PHE A 60 31.29 -19.51 -2.01
CA PHE A 60 30.11 -20.18 -1.48
C PHE A 60 29.85 -21.48 -2.24
N ASN A 61 30.35 -22.60 -1.69
CA ASN A 61 30.08 -23.92 -2.23
C ASN A 61 28.69 -24.39 -1.73
N ILE A 62 27.68 -24.38 -2.60
CA ILE A 62 26.30 -24.76 -2.26
C ILE A 62 26.22 -26.29 -2.12
N SER A 63 25.77 -26.79 -0.96
CA SER A 63 25.61 -28.23 -0.78
C SER A 63 24.48 -28.79 -1.65
N LYS A 64 24.50 -30.10 -1.92
CA LYS A 64 23.42 -30.76 -2.67
C LYS A 64 22.04 -30.63 -1.99
N ASN A 65 22.02 -30.59 -0.66
CA ASN A 65 20.78 -30.42 0.11
C ASN A 65 20.25 -28.99 -0.05
N ASP A 66 21.12 -27.99 0.04
CA ASP A 66 20.75 -26.59 -0.15
C ASP A 66 20.27 -26.33 -1.58
N LEU A 67 20.94 -26.92 -2.58
CA LEU A 67 20.54 -26.83 -3.98
C LEU A 67 19.13 -27.40 -4.19
N LYS A 68 18.82 -28.55 -3.58
CA LYS A 68 17.50 -29.17 -3.66
C LYS A 68 16.43 -28.30 -3.01
N GLN A 69 16.74 -27.71 -1.85
CA GLN A 69 15.84 -26.80 -1.15
C GLN A 69 15.60 -25.52 -1.98
N LEU A 70 16.64 -24.88 -2.49
CA LEU A 70 16.54 -23.70 -3.36
C LEU A 70 15.69 -23.98 -4.61
N THR A 71 15.93 -25.12 -5.27
CA THR A 71 15.12 -25.52 -6.44
C THR A 71 13.64 -25.68 -6.07
N GLN A 72 13.35 -26.25 -4.90
CA GLN A 72 11.98 -26.37 -4.41
C GLN A 72 11.34 -25.01 -4.11
N GLU A 73 12.06 -24.11 -3.45
CA GLU A 73 11.58 -22.74 -3.16
C GLU A 73 11.38 -21.92 -4.45
N GLN A 74 12.26 -22.07 -5.44
CA GLN A 74 12.06 -21.47 -6.75
C GLN A 74 10.78 -21.98 -7.42
N GLY A 75 10.54 -23.29 -7.38
CA GLY A 75 9.32 -23.90 -7.89
C GLY A 75 8.06 -23.39 -7.19
N LYS A 76 8.11 -23.22 -5.85
CA LYS A 76 7.03 -22.60 -5.08
C LYS A 76 6.78 -21.17 -5.51
N ALA A 77 7.82 -20.34 -5.62
CA ALA A 77 7.70 -18.94 -6.02
C ALA A 77 7.09 -18.79 -7.43
N TYR A 78 7.49 -19.63 -8.39
CA TYR A 78 6.85 -19.65 -9.72
C TYR A 78 5.38 -20.08 -9.66
N ASN A 79 5.05 -21.08 -8.83
CA ASN A 79 3.66 -21.50 -8.67
C ASN A 79 2.81 -20.39 -8.04
N SER A 80 3.31 -19.72 -7.00
CA SER A 80 2.70 -18.53 -6.39
C SER A 80 2.42 -17.44 -7.41
N MET A 81 3.42 -17.11 -8.24
CA MET A 81 3.29 -16.14 -9.33
C MET A 81 2.19 -16.54 -10.31
N ASN A 82 2.13 -17.79 -10.75
CA ASN A 82 1.10 -18.26 -11.69
C ASN A 82 -0.32 -18.16 -11.11
N ILE A 83 -0.50 -18.47 -9.83
CA ILE A 83 -1.78 -18.30 -9.13
C ILE A 83 -2.19 -16.82 -9.11
N LEU A 84 -1.26 -15.91 -8.80
CA LEU A 84 -1.51 -14.47 -8.78
C LEU A 84 -1.85 -13.93 -10.17
N LEU A 85 -1.14 -14.36 -11.22
CA LEU A 85 -1.45 -14.01 -12.61
C LEU A 85 -2.85 -14.47 -13.02
N GLY A 86 -3.27 -15.67 -12.60
CA GLY A 86 -4.62 -16.16 -12.81
C GLY A 86 -5.68 -15.26 -12.14
N ALA A 87 -5.40 -14.81 -10.92
CA ALA A 87 -6.29 -13.90 -10.18
C ALA A 87 -6.37 -12.50 -10.79
N ILE A 88 -5.27 -11.96 -11.35
CA ILE A 88 -5.25 -10.64 -12.00
C ILE A 88 -6.29 -10.56 -13.12
N ASN A 89 -6.44 -11.63 -13.92
CA ASN A 89 -7.41 -11.67 -15.02
C ASN A 89 -8.88 -11.60 -14.57
N GLN A 90 -9.15 -11.86 -13.30
CA GLN A 90 -10.50 -11.84 -12.71
C GLN A 90 -10.71 -10.62 -11.82
N ALA A 91 -9.65 -9.87 -11.52
CA ALA A 91 -9.68 -8.75 -10.62
C ALA A 91 -10.13 -7.47 -11.34
N GLU A 92 -10.91 -6.65 -10.64
CA GLU A 92 -11.16 -5.27 -11.08
C GLU A 92 -9.99 -4.35 -10.71
N SER A 93 -9.99 -3.15 -11.29
CA SER A 93 -9.08 -2.09 -10.87
C SER A 93 -9.51 -1.53 -9.51
N LYS A 94 -8.60 -1.54 -8.53
CA LYS A 94 -8.84 -0.99 -7.19
C LYS A 94 -7.69 -0.06 -6.78
N PRO A 95 -7.93 0.90 -5.87
CA PRO A 95 -6.86 1.72 -5.31
C PRO A 95 -5.72 0.86 -4.75
N LEU A 96 -4.48 1.18 -5.13
CA LEU A 96 -3.29 0.58 -4.58
C LEU A 96 -3.25 0.77 -3.05
N LEU A 97 -2.91 -0.28 -2.30
CA LEU A 97 -2.71 -0.18 -0.86
C LEU A 97 -1.65 0.88 -0.54
N ALA A 98 -1.90 1.70 0.48
CA ALA A 98 -1.03 2.84 0.78
C ALA A 98 0.43 2.42 1.05
N THR A 99 0.66 1.24 1.63
CA THR A 99 1.98 0.64 1.87
C THR A 99 2.75 0.30 0.60
N LEU A 100 2.06 0.06 -0.51
CA LEU A 100 2.64 -0.35 -1.80
C LEU A 100 2.92 0.83 -2.73
N ARG A 101 2.53 2.05 -2.34
CA ARG A 101 2.78 3.25 -3.12
C ARG A 101 4.28 3.46 -3.31
N SER A 102 4.67 3.66 -4.57
CA SER A 102 6.02 4.08 -4.93
C SER A 102 6.31 5.51 -4.48
N ASP A 103 7.58 5.87 -4.38
CA ASP A 103 8.00 7.21 -3.96
C ASP A 103 7.56 8.32 -4.96
N GLN A 104 7.15 7.93 -6.17
CA GLN A 104 6.62 8.81 -7.21
C GLN A 104 5.09 8.74 -7.33
N TRP A 105 4.39 8.21 -6.33
CA TRP A 105 2.94 8.01 -6.40
C TRP A 105 2.18 9.32 -6.63
N PHE A 106 2.62 10.41 -6.00
CA PHE A 106 2.04 11.74 -6.12
C PHE A 106 2.93 12.65 -6.96
N ASN A 107 2.33 13.35 -7.93
CA ASN A 107 3.00 14.34 -8.77
C ASN A 107 2.60 15.75 -8.35
N ILE A 108 3.49 16.73 -8.61
CA ILE A 108 3.18 18.14 -8.39
C ILE A 108 1.95 18.52 -9.24
N GLY A 109 0.96 19.14 -8.59
CA GLY A 109 -0.29 19.54 -9.21
C GLY A 109 -1.42 18.52 -9.08
N ASP A 110 -1.13 17.29 -8.64
CA ASP A 110 -2.17 16.27 -8.38
C ASP A 110 -3.21 16.82 -7.40
N GLU A 111 -4.48 16.64 -7.74
CA GLU A 111 -5.58 16.90 -6.83
C GLU A 111 -5.70 15.74 -5.85
N VAL A 112 -5.77 16.08 -4.56
CA VAL A 112 -5.78 15.11 -3.48
C VAL A 112 -6.88 15.44 -2.47
N MET A 113 -7.35 14.38 -1.83
CA MET A 113 -8.18 14.45 -0.64
C MET A 113 -7.30 14.18 0.58
N CYS A 114 -7.40 15.06 1.56
CA CYS A 114 -6.63 14.99 2.80
C CYS A 114 -7.57 14.82 4.00
N PHE A 115 -7.37 13.77 4.78
CA PHE A 115 -8.03 13.59 6.06
C PHE A 115 -7.25 14.33 7.15
N ILE A 116 -7.93 15.25 7.85
CA ILE A 116 -7.35 16.01 8.95
C ILE A 116 -7.73 15.34 10.25
N GLN A 117 -6.83 14.52 10.80
CA GLN A 117 -7.08 13.87 12.08
C GLN A 117 -6.88 14.83 13.26
N ASP A 118 -7.79 14.79 14.24
CA ASP A 118 -7.55 15.45 15.52
C ASP A 118 -6.44 14.71 16.30
N ASN A 119 -5.29 15.35 16.43
CA ASN A 119 -4.16 14.87 17.21
C ASN A 119 -3.93 15.71 18.49
N GLY A 120 -4.93 16.50 18.91
CA GLY A 120 -4.82 17.41 20.05
C GLY A 120 -4.15 18.75 19.73
N ASN A 121 -3.73 18.99 18.49
CA ASN A 121 -3.19 20.29 18.07
C ASN A 121 -4.29 21.37 18.13
N LYS A 122 -4.17 22.29 19.10
CA LYS A 122 -5.12 23.40 19.30
C LYS A 122 -5.12 24.44 18.18
N THR A 123 -4.12 24.41 17.30
CA THR A 123 -4.05 25.31 16.14
C THR A 123 -4.88 24.80 14.95
N LEU A 124 -5.30 23.53 14.96
CA LEU A 124 -6.16 22.97 13.91
C LEU A 124 -7.59 23.53 14.01
N LEU A 125 -8.03 24.19 12.94
CA LEU A 125 -9.41 24.58 12.72
C LEU A 125 -10.24 23.40 12.18
N LYS A 126 -9.58 22.62 11.32
CA LYS A 126 -9.95 21.34 10.72
C LYS A 126 -9.81 20.14 11.65
N LYS A 127 -10.86 19.39 12.00
CA LYS A 127 -10.71 18.16 12.81
C LYS A 127 -11.63 17.04 12.33
N ASN A 128 -11.06 15.84 12.23
CA ASN A 128 -11.70 14.59 11.80
C ASN A 128 -12.54 14.75 10.53
N THR A 129 -11.99 15.44 9.54
CA THR A 129 -12.74 15.79 8.33
C THR A 129 -11.83 15.79 7.10
N PHE A 130 -12.45 15.69 5.94
CA PHE A 130 -11.76 15.70 4.66
C PHE A 130 -11.68 17.11 4.10
N VAL A 131 -10.54 17.44 3.49
CA VAL A 131 -10.33 18.68 2.76
C VAL A 131 -9.66 18.39 1.44
N THR A 132 -10.02 19.16 0.42
CA THR A 132 -9.36 19.08 -0.88
C THR A 132 -8.11 19.94 -0.91
N GLY A 133 -7.12 19.53 -1.69
CA GLY A 133 -5.90 20.28 -1.92
C GLY A 133 -5.17 19.86 -3.18
N LYS A 134 -4.03 20.49 -3.41
CA LYS A 134 -3.12 20.17 -4.51
C LYS A 134 -1.74 19.85 -3.97
N VAL A 135 -1.11 18.82 -4.52
CA VAL A 135 0.29 18.50 -4.24
C VAL A 135 1.14 19.66 -4.75
N ILE A 136 1.97 20.21 -3.87
CA ILE A 136 2.90 21.29 -4.20
C ILE A 136 4.33 20.79 -4.17
N ALA A 137 5.22 21.56 -4.79
CA ALA A 137 6.66 21.32 -4.69
C ALA A 137 7.14 21.54 -3.24
N GLY A 138 7.08 20.48 -2.44
CA GLY A 138 7.80 20.36 -1.18
C GLY A 138 9.14 19.73 -1.48
N ARG A 139 10.17 20.55 -1.72
CA ARG A 139 11.53 20.04 -1.93
C ARG A 139 11.92 19.15 -0.74
N LYS A 140 12.02 17.84 -0.98
CA LYS A 140 13.13 16.94 -0.64
C LYS A 140 12.81 15.56 -1.22
N TYR A 141 13.38 15.25 -2.39
CA TYR A 141 13.39 13.91 -3.00
C TYR A 141 14.10 12.82 -2.16
N HIS A 142 14.34 13.09 -0.87
CA HIS A 142 15.07 12.25 0.07
C HIS A 142 14.32 11.99 1.37
N GLU A 143 13.11 12.56 1.54
CA GLU A 143 12.28 12.32 2.70
C GLU A 143 10.91 11.93 2.15
N ASP A 144 10.42 10.73 2.51
CA ASP A 144 9.22 10.03 1.99
C ASP A 144 7.89 10.79 2.24
N TYR A 145 7.82 12.07 1.89
CA TYR A 145 6.74 12.99 2.22
C TYR A 145 6.13 13.63 0.99
N VAL A 146 4.84 13.91 1.09
CA VAL A 146 4.05 14.70 0.15
C VAL A 146 3.57 15.97 0.84
N SER A 147 3.90 17.12 0.25
CA SER A 147 3.40 18.43 0.68
C SER A 147 2.15 18.80 -0.10
N VAL A 148 1.11 19.22 0.61
CA VAL A 148 -0.18 19.59 0.03
C VAL A 148 -0.54 21.01 0.43
N PHE A 149 -1.03 21.79 -0.52
CA PHE A 149 -1.69 23.06 -0.27
C PHE A 149 -3.20 22.86 -0.33
N THR A 150 -3.88 23.02 0.80
CA THR A 150 -5.32 22.83 0.93
C THR A 150 -6.09 24.05 0.44
N ASN A 151 -7.24 23.80 -0.17
CA ASN A 151 -8.15 24.85 -0.63
C ASN A 151 -8.74 25.65 0.54
N GLU A 152 -8.73 25.06 1.74
CA GLU A 152 -9.30 25.61 2.95
C GLU A 152 -8.23 25.95 3.98
N LYS A 153 -8.51 26.94 4.83
CA LYS A 153 -7.64 27.29 5.96
C LYS A 153 -7.78 26.20 7.04
N ILE A 154 -6.68 25.54 7.39
CA ILE A 154 -6.65 24.41 8.34
C ILE A 154 -5.99 24.75 9.68
N HIS A 155 -5.11 25.77 9.74
CA HIS A 155 -4.49 26.24 10.98
C HIS A 155 -4.90 27.68 11.34
N THR A 156 -4.85 28.04 12.62
CA THR A 156 -5.21 29.38 13.13
C THR A 156 -4.28 30.50 12.63
N GLY A 157 -3.01 30.19 12.27
CA GLY A 157 -1.99 31.14 11.85
C GLY A 157 -2.35 32.03 10.64
N ASN A 158 -1.63 33.14 10.49
CA ASN A 158 -1.89 34.16 9.45
C ASN A 158 -0.97 34.06 8.21
N ASN A 159 0.00 33.15 8.20
CA ASN A 159 0.94 32.91 7.10
C ASN A 159 0.42 31.85 6.10
N GLN A 160 1.14 31.66 4.98
CA GLN A 160 0.80 30.65 3.96
C GLN A 160 0.82 29.20 4.49
N ASP A 161 1.50 28.95 5.61
CA ASP A 161 1.57 27.63 6.26
C ASP A 161 0.22 27.18 6.84
N ARG A 162 -0.76 28.07 6.94
CA ARG A 162 -2.12 27.74 7.40
C ARG A 162 -2.93 26.87 6.44
N HIS A 163 -2.44 26.68 5.22
CA HIS A 163 -3.02 25.79 4.20
C HIS A 163 -2.12 24.59 3.92
N ARG A 164 -0.94 24.49 4.57
CA ARG A 164 0.04 23.46 4.23
C ARG A 164 -0.10 22.24 5.13
N LEU A 165 -0.10 21.07 4.50
CA LEU A 165 -0.02 19.77 5.13
C LEU A 165 1.19 19.03 4.60
N ASN A 166 1.76 18.17 5.44
CA ASN A 166 2.76 17.20 5.04
C ASN A 166 2.29 15.84 5.52
N PHE A 167 2.34 14.87 4.62
CA PHE A 167 2.03 13.47 4.89
C PHE A 167 3.21 12.64 4.45
N THR A 168 3.36 11.43 5.00
CA THR A 168 4.23 10.46 4.34
C THR A 168 3.56 9.95 3.06
N ILE A 169 4.32 9.54 2.05
CA ILE A 169 3.78 9.07 0.75
C ILE A 169 2.81 7.90 0.95
N ARG A 170 3.08 7.07 1.96
CA ARG A 170 2.30 5.90 2.29
C ARG A 170 1.25 6.16 3.38
N ASP A 171 1.02 7.41 3.76
CA ASP A 171 -0.03 7.79 4.72
C ASP A 171 -1.43 7.64 4.09
N PRO A 172 -2.35 6.87 4.69
CA PRO A 172 -3.73 6.75 4.21
C PRO A 172 -4.53 8.04 4.38
N CYS A 173 -4.05 9.03 5.15
CA CYS A 173 -4.70 10.33 5.28
C CYS A 173 -4.56 11.19 4.03
N VAL A 174 -3.71 10.83 3.07
CA VAL A 174 -3.61 11.49 1.76
C VAL A 174 -3.90 10.48 0.66
N MET A 175 -4.79 10.87 -0.24
CA MET A 175 -5.23 10.01 -1.33
C MET A 175 -5.55 10.86 -2.57
N LYS A 176 -5.35 10.30 -3.76
CA LYS A 176 -5.85 10.91 -5.00
C LYS A 176 -7.37 10.97 -4.95
N ILE A 177 -7.96 11.95 -5.64
CA ILE A 177 -9.44 12.10 -5.67
C ILE A 177 -10.12 10.81 -6.17
N GLY A 178 -9.54 10.12 -7.15
CA GLY A 178 -10.05 8.84 -7.63
C GLY A 178 -10.04 7.73 -6.57
N GLU A 179 -8.98 7.65 -5.76
CA GLU A 179 -8.89 6.69 -4.65
C GLU A 179 -9.97 6.98 -3.62
N TYR A 180 -10.11 8.25 -3.20
CA TYR A 180 -11.15 8.68 -2.27
C TYR A 180 -12.56 8.30 -2.74
N ASN A 181 -12.88 8.61 -3.99
CA ASN A 181 -14.20 8.32 -4.56
C ASN A 181 -14.48 6.81 -4.63
N TYR A 182 -13.46 5.99 -4.93
CA TYR A 182 -13.62 4.54 -4.89
C TYR A 182 -13.85 4.06 -3.45
N LEU A 183 -12.99 4.45 -2.52
CA LEU A 183 -13.01 4.00 -1.12
C LEU A 183 -14.32 4.37 -0.41
N LYS A 184 -14.88 5.56 -0.69
CA LYS A 184 -16.19 5.99 -0.16
C LYS A 184 -17.31 5.01 -0.50
N ASN A 185 -17.24 4.36 -1.67
CA ASN A 185 -18.29 3.47 -2.18
C ASN A 185 -18.03 1.98 -1.89
N HIS A 186 -16.87 1.63 -1.30
CA HIS A 186 -16.46 0.24 -1.07
C HIS A 186 -15.98 0.05 0.39
N PRO A 187 -16.90 0.02 1.38
CA PRO A 187 -16.55 -0.01 2.80
C PRO A 187 -15.71 -1.22 3.21
N ASP A 188 -15.96 -2.37 2.59
CA ASP A 188 -15.26 -3.63 2.87
C ASP A 188 -13.79 -3.52 2.46
N TYR A 189 -13.54 -2.89 1.30
CA TYR A 189 -12.21 -2.63 0.79
C TYR A 189 -11.52 -1.49 1.56
N LEU A 190 -12.26 -0.43 1.90
CA LEU A 190 -11.79 0.68 2.72
C LEU A 190 -11.21 0.19 4.05
N LYS A 191 -11.88 -0.75 4.72
CA LYS A 191 -11.40 -1.30 5.98
C LYS A 191 -9.99 -1.89 5.82
N MET A 192 -9.82 -2.80 4.86
CA MET A 192 -8.51 -3.41 4.56
C MET A 192 -7.48 -2.35 4.13
N TRP A 193 -7.86 -1.41 3.29
CA TRP A 193 -6.97 -0.38 2.74
C TRP A 193 -6.40 0.53 3.83
N VAL A 194 -7.24 0.94 4.79
CA VAL A 194 -6.83 1.84 5.87
C VAL A 194 -6.05 1.10 6.97
N THR A 195 -6.39 -0.15 7.29
CA THR A 195 -5.75 -0.90 8.38
C THR A 195 -4.45 -1.59 7.99
N ASN A 196 -4.11 -1.63 6.70
CA ASN A 196 -2.85 -2.21 6.22
C ASN A 196 -1.59 -1.42 6.67
N TYR A 197 -1.73 -0.36 7.47
CA TYR A 197 -0.62 0.48 7.91
C TYR A 197 -0.33 0.35 9.43
N PRO A 198 0.52 -0.59 9.87
CA PRO A 198 0.76 -0.84 11.29
C PRO A 198 1.69 0.19 11.97
N SER A 199 2.36 1.07 11.23
CA SER A 199 3.48 1.89 11.74
C SER A 199 3.23 3.40 11.84
N LEU A 200 2.04 3.91 11.46
CA LEU A 200 1.73 5.34 11.63
C LEU A 200 1.38 5.65 13.08
N ILE A 201 2.38 6.14 13.81
CA ILE A 201 2.22 6.61 15.18
C ILE A 201 1.09 7.65 15.22
N GLN A 202 0.14 7.45 16.13
CA GLN A 202 -1.05 8.28 16.36
C GLN A 202 -2.14 8.20 15.27
N PHE A 203 -1.98 7.47 14.18
CA PHE A 203 -3.07 7.29 13.22
C PHE A 203 -4.20 6.43 13.79
N ASN A 204 -5.44 6.90 13.67
CA ASN A 204 -6.63 6.19 14.14
C ASN A 204 -7.57 5.93 12.95
N PRO A 205 -7.59 4.69 12.41
CA PRO A 205 -8.38 4.35 11.24
C PRO A 205 -9.90 4.53 11.46
N ARG A 206 -10.37 4.45 12.72
CA ARG A 206 -11.79 4.62 13.05
C ARG A 206 -12.32 6.01 12.68
N LEU A 207 -11.47 7.03 12.74
CA LEU A 207 -11.88 8.41 12.46
C LEU A 207 -12.13 8.62 10.96
N ILE A 208 -11.39 7.92 10.09
CA ILE A 208 -11.67 7.91 8.64
C ILE A 208 -13.00 7.20 8.37
N PHE A 209 -13.25 6.05 9.01
CA PHE A 209 -14.51 5.32 8.83
C PHE A 209 -15.71 6.17 9.25
N GLN A 210 -15.62 6.86 10.39
CA GLN A 210 -16.66 7.79 10.86
C GLN A 210 -16.87 8.93 9.87
N ALA A 211 -15.80 9.61 9.45
CA ALA A 211 -15.90 10.75 8.55
C ALA A 211 -16.43 10.40 7.16
N LEU A 212 -16.28 9.14 6.70
CA LEU A 212 -16.88 8.67 5.45
C LEU A 212 -18.33 8.24 5.61
N ALA A 213 -18.74 7.73 6.78
CA ALA A 213 -20.12 7.35 7.06
C ALA A 213 -21.06 8.56 7.26
N GLU A 214 -20.51 9.73 7.62
CA GLU A 214 -21.25 10.97 7.86
C GLU A 214 -21.53 11.82 6.59
N GLN A 215 -21.16 11.33 5.40
CA GLN A 215 -21.25 12.04 4.11
C GLN A 215 -22.13 11.35 3.07
#